data_AF-A0A382WQN4-F1
#
_entry.id   AF-A0A382WQN4-F1
#
_cell.length_a   1.000
_cell.length_b   1.000
_cell.length_c   1.000
_cell.angle_alpha   90.00
_cell.angle_beta   90.00
_cell.angle_gamma   90.00
#
_symmetry.space_group_name_H-M   'P 1'
#
loop_
_entity.id
_entity.type
_entity.pdbx_description
1 polymer ?
#
loop_
_entity_poly.entity_id
_entity_poly.type
_entity_poly.pdbx_seq_one_letter_code
_entity_poly.pdbx_strand_id
1 'polypeptide(L)'
;VKTFEEYNEEIKIESVLKLSLTGSVLASAQKLQKKISDPDSVLLSGKDLHITLASGPWWKKEKNRIQLPIPEPDFRIDFEDSIQKITQGKSTSWYVRIKQQKEMKRYVKDILGNVPNPDRVYHVSLANRTGKKGDSVALVEFFTIGVSKPPMSDVQKYLDSLGSARRILSISDIIKKIEYYFKNIKNLKIDRSARKVVSFEGLETEVAPPGKEKMIKKLKKKFGADSDVPFKIAWSQHNKGK
;
A
#
# COMPACT_ATOMS: atom_id res chain seq x y z
N VAL A 1 -27.32 -33.70 -30.89
CA VAL A 1 -26.10 -34.16 -30.20
C VAL A 1 -25.25 -32.92 -29.92
N LYS A 2 -25.28 -32.41 -28.70
CA LYS A 2 -24.58 -31.17 -28.30
C LYS A 2 -23.14 -31.53 -27.94
N THR A 3 -22.22 -31.03 -28.74
CA THR A 3 -20.77 -31.16 -28.57
C THR A 3 -20.30 -30.38 -27.35
N PHE A 4 -19.40 -31.01 -26.60
CA PHE A 4 -18.78 -30.50 -25.38
C PHE A 4 -18.10 -29.14 -25.63
N GLU A 5 -18.56 -28.10 -24.93
CA GLU A 5 -17.82 -26.85 -24.78
C GLU A 5 -16.69 -27.07 -23.77
N GLU A 6 -15.45 -27.03 -24.26
CA GLU A 6 -14.26 -26.90 -23.42
C GLU A 6 -14.31 -25.55 -22.69
N TYR A 7 -14.72 -25.58 -21.42
CA TYR A 7 -14.50 -24.49 -20.50
C TYR A 7 -13.01 -24.40 -20.18
N ASN A 8 -12.26 -23.72 -21.04
CA ASN A 8 -10.99 -23.12 -20.66
C ASN A 8 -11.28 -21.95 -19.70
N GLU A 9 -11.58 -22.27 -18.44
CA GLU A 9 -11.48 -21.30 -17.36
C GLU A 9 -10.00 -20.93 -17.23
N GLU A 10 -9.59 -19.85 -17.90
CA GLU A 10 -8.39 -19.12 -17.55
C GLU A 10 -8.47 -18.81 -16.04
N ILE A 11 -7.73 -19.59 -15.25
CA ILE A 11 -7.54 -19.37 -13.83
C ILE A 11 -6.98 -17.96 -13.69
N LYS A 12 -7.85 -16.97 -13.42
CA LYS A 12 -7.48 -15.58 -13.13
C LYS A 12 -6.63 -15.62 -11.87
N ILE A 13 -5.33 -15.69 -12.05
CA ILE A 13 -4.44 -15.76 -10.92
C ILE A 13 -4.57 -14.45 -10.15
N GLU A 14 -5.20 -14.49 -8.98
CA GLU A 14 -5.46 -13.28 -8.22
C GLU A 14 -4.13 -12.54 -7.96
N SER A 15 -4.12 -11.25 -8.26
CA SER A 15 -2.93 -10.39 -8.12
C SER A 15 -2.58 -10.09 -6.65
N VAL A 16 -3.38 -10.62 -5.73
CA VAL A 16 -3.41 -10.35 -4.30
C VAL A 16 -3.74 -11.64 -3.57
N LEU A 17 -3.03 -11.93 -2.49
CA LEU A 17 -3.41 -12.91 -1.49
C LEU A 17 -4.34 -12.24 -0.47
N LYS A 18 -5.51 -12.82 -0.25
CA LYS A 18 -6.53 -12.28 0.63
C LYS A 18 -7.05 -13.33 1.61
N LEU A 19 -7.41 -12.87 2.79
CA LEU A 19 -8.19 -13.61 3.77
C LEU A 19 -9.64 -13.07 3.73
N SER A 20 -10.57 -13.91 3.30
CA SER A 20 -12.01 -13.59 3.30
C SER A 20 -12.52 -13.51 4.73
N LEU A 21 -13.45 -12.59 4.98
CA LEU A 21 -14.10 -12.51 6.30
C LEU A 21 -15.28 -13.46 6.38
N THR A 22 -15.42 -14.17 7.49
CA THR A 22 -16.55 -15.07 7.77
C THR A 22 -17.07 -14.88 9.20
N GLY A 23 -18.24 -15.46 9.48
CA GLY A 23 -18.80 -15.52 10.83
C GLY A 23 -18.89 -14.17 11.56
N SER A 24 -18.44 -14.16 12.81
CA SER A 24 -18.48 -12.98 13.69
C SER A 24 -17.61 -11.82 13.19
N VAL A 25 -16.50 -12.10 12.49
CA VAL A 25 -15.61 -11.08 11.94
C VAL A 25 -16.30 -10.33 10.81
N LEU A 26 -16.96 -11.05 9.90
CA LEU A 26 -17.76 -10.45 8.83
C LEU A 26 -18.90 -9.58 9.40
N ALA A 27 -19.64 -10.11 10.38
CA ALA A 27 -20.72 -9.37 11.03
C ALA A 27 -20.22 -8.08 11.70
N SER A 28 -19.05 -8.12 12.34
CA SER A 28 -18.41 -6.94 12.94
C SER A 28 -18.03 -5.88 11.91
N ALA A 29 -17.45 -6.29 10.77
CA ALA A 29 -17.11 -5.38 9.68
C ALA A 29 -18.36 -4.72 9.06
N GLN A 30 -19.43 -5.49 8.85
CA GLN A 30 -20.71 -4.98 8.34
C GLN A 30 -21.39 -4.02 9.33
N LYS A 31 -21.27 -4.28 10.64
CA LYS A 31 -21.74 -3.34 11.66
C LYS A 31 -20.98 -2.01 11.60
N LEU A 32 -19.69 -2.03 11.31
CA LEU A 32 -18.89 -0.82 11.09
C LEU A 32 -19.26 -0.11 9.78
N GLN A 33 -19.52 -0.84 8.68
CA GLN A 33 -19.99 -0.25 7.42
C GLN A 33 -21.23 0.64 7.62
N LYS A 34 -22.18 0.19 8.45
CA LYS A 34 -23.41 0.94 8.77
C LYS A 34 -23.16 2.27 9.49
N LYS A 35 -21.97 2.48 10.07
CA LYS A 35 -21.59 3.74 10.71
C LYS A 35 -21.01 4.77 9.73
N ILE A 36 -20.78 4.39 8.47
CA ILE A 36 -20.27 5.30 7.45
C ILE A 36 -21.42 6.17 6.96
N SER A 37 -21.31 7.48 7.18
CA SER A 37 -22.33 8.47 6.80
C SER A 37 -21.90 9.39 5.65
N ASP A 38 -20.73 9.13 5.04
CA ASP A 38 -20.18 9.97 3.96
C ASP A 38 -20.96 9.70 2.65
N PRO A 39 -21.58 10.72 2.03
CA PRO A 39 -22.42 10.53 0.84
C PRO A 39 -21.64 10.05 -0.39
N ASP A 40 -20.32 10.26 -0.43
CA ASP A 40 -19.45 9.78 -1.51
C ASP A 40 -19.07 8.30 -1.34
N SER A 41 -19.53 7.65 -0.26
CA SER A 41 -19.20 6.27 0.05
C SER A 41 -20.25 5.30 -0.47
N VAL A 42 -19.78 4.28 -1.18
CA VAL A 42 -20.53 3.12 -1.63
C VAL A 42 -19.98 1.90 -0.90
N LEU A 43 -20.83 1.26 -0.10
CA LEU A 43 -20.44 0.11 0.72
C LEU A 43 -20.01 -1.07 -0.16
N LEU A 44 -18.94 -1.75 0.23
CA LEU A 44 -18.56 -3.01 -0.42
C LEU A 44 -19.54 -4.11 -0.02
N SER A 45 -19.78 -5.05 -0.93
CA SER A 45 -20.56 -6.25 -0.61
C SER A 45 -19.84 -7.09 0.45
N GLY A 46 -20.58 -7.81 1.31
CA GLY A 46 -20.00 -8.68 2.33
C GLY A 46 -19.01 -9.71 1.78
N LYS A 47 -19.31 -10.27 0.59
CA LYS A 47 -18.42 -11.21 -0.14
C LYS A 47 -17.12 -10.57 -0.64
N ASP A 48 -17.09 -9.24 -0.72
CA ASP A 48 -15.96 -8.46 -1.20
C ASP A 48 -15.12 -7.89 -0.04
N LEU A 49 -15.58 -8.03 1.21
CA LEU A 49 -14.81 -7.69 2.40
C LEU A 49 -13.73 -8.75 2.64
N HIS A 50 -12.48 -8.29 2.70
CA HIS A 50 -11.32 -9.16 2.88
C HIS A 50 -10.17 -8.38 3.51
N ILE A 51 -9.21 -9.13 4.05
CA ILE A 51 -7.93 -8.61 4.50
C ILE A 51 -6.90 -8.97 3.44
N THR A 52 -6.17 -7.98 2.93
CA THR A 52 -5.06 -8.25 2.01
C THR A 52 -3.83 -8.72 2.80
N LEU A 53 -3.40 -9.97 2.58
CA LEU A 53 -2.22 -10.56 3.23
C LEU A 53 -0.93 -10.24 2.46
N ALA A 54 -0.97 -10.38 1.14
CA ALA A 54 0.16 -10.08 0.25
C ALA A 54 -0.33 -9.55 -1.10
N SER A 55 0.45 -8.68 -1.74
CA SER A 55 0.11 -8.12 -3.05
C SER A 55 1.36 -7.67 -3.78
N GLY A 56 1.21 -7.38 -5.08
CA GLY A 56 2.25 -6.75 -5.89
C GLY A 56 3.22 -7.71 -6.58
N PRO A 57 4.29 -7.18 -7.20
CA PRO A 57 5.18 -7.97 -8.06
C PRO A 57 5.90 -9.12 -7.37
N TRP A 58 6.21 -8.97 -6.07
CA TRP A 58 6.80 -10.05 -5.28
C TRP A 58 5.81 -11.21 -5.12
N TRP A 59 4.57 -10.92 -4.70
CA TRP A 59 3.53 -11.94 -4.57
C TRP A 59 3.26 -12.65 -5.89
N LYS A 60 3.24 -11.93 -7.01
CA LYS A 60 3.05 -12.52 -8.34
C LYS A 60 4.10 -13.58 -8.69
N LYS A 61 5.31 -13.46 -8.14
CA LYS A 61 6.40 -14.44 -8.32
C LYS A 61 6.31 -15.59 -7.32
N GLU A 62 5.87 -15.31 -6.10
CA GLU A 62 5.88 -16.28 -5.00
C GLU A 62 4.62 -17.16 -4.94
N LYS A 63 3.48 -16.68 -5.46
CA LYS A 63 2.17 -17.34 -5.34
C LYS A 63 2.14 -18.82 -5.75
N ASN A 64 2.96 -19.23 -6.72
CA ASN A 64 2.99 -20.61 -7.22
C ASN A 64 3.77 -21.56 -6.29
N ARG A 65 4.46 -21.03 -5.27
CA ARG A 65 5.23 -21.79 -4.28
C ARG A 65 4.46 -22.02 -2.98
N ILE A 66 3.30 -21.38 -2.84
CA ILE A 66 2.46 -21.51 -1.66
C ILE A 66 1.66 -22.79 -1.74
N GLN A 67 1.74 -23.59 -0.68
CA GLN A 67 0.90 -24.78 -0.54
C GLN A 67 -0.51 -24.36 -0.11
N LEU A 68 -1.51 -24.91 -0.81
CA LEU A 68 -2.91 -24.74 -0.48
C LEU A 68 -3.44 -26.04 0.18
N PRO A 69 -4.41 -25.97 1.10
CA PRO A 69 -5.09 -24.75 1.59
C PRO A 69 -4.23 -23.93 2.56
N ILE A 70 -4.46 -22.62 2.59
CA ILE A 70 -3.83 -21.74 3.57
C ILE A 70 -4.54 -21.97 4.91
N PRO A 71 -3.81 -22.24 6.01
CA PRO A 71 -4.43 -22.47 7.31
C PRO A 71 -5.17 -21.21 7.77
N GLU A 72 -6.30 -21.36 8.45
CA GLU A 72 -6.98 -20.21 9.07
C GLU A 72 -6.16 -19.63 10.23
N PRO A 73 -6.27 -18.33 10.53
CA PRO A 73 -5.65 -17.75 11.71
C PRO A 73 -6.15 -18.41 13.01
N ASP A 74 -5.23 -18.73 13.92
CA ASP A 74 -5.51 -19.33 15.23
C ASP A 74 -5.83 -18.30 16.33
N PHE A 75 -6.01 -17.04 15.95
CA PHE A 75 -6.29 -15.93 16.85
C PHE A 75 -7.54 -15.17 16.43
N ARG A 76 -8.16 -14.51 17.41
CA ARG A 76 -9.34 -13.67 17.19
C ARG A 76 -8.96 -12.38 16.43
N ILE A 77 -9.71 -12.08 15.38
CA ILE A 77 -9.59 -10.83 14.61
C ILE A 77 -10.65 -9.85 15.10
N ASP A 78 -10.21 -8.74 15.68
CA ASP A 78 -11.06 -7.60 16.04
C ASP A 78 -10.63 -6.35 15.28
N PHE A 79 -11.58 -5.42 15.13
CA PHE A 79 -11.35 -4.13 14.47
C PHE A 79 -11.16 -3.01 15.49
N GLU A 80 -10.38 -2.00 15.09
CA GLU A 80 -10.40 -0.70 15.76
C GLU A 80 -11.79 -0.05 15.67
N ASP A 81 -12.10 0.81 16.63
CA ASP A 81 -13.42 1.45 16.69
C ASP A 81 -13.54 2.64 15.72
N SER A 82 -12.39 3.18 15.26
CA SER A 82 -12.32 4.31 14.34
C SER A 82 -12.29 3.86 12.88
N ILE A 83 -13.30 4.28 12.11
CA ILE A 83 -13.28 4.18 10.64
C ILE A 83 -12.43 5.34 10.11
N GLN A 84 -11.48 5.02 9.24
CA GLN A 84 -10.57 5.97 8.65
C GLN A 84 -10.83 6.11 7.15
N LYS A 85 -10.51 7.28 6.60
CA LYS A 85 -10.61 7.60 5.17
C LYS A 85 -9.21 7.77 4.61
N ILE A 86 -8.93 7.17 3.46
CA ILE A 86 -7.68 7.35 2.72
C ILE A 86 -7.99 7.62 1.26
N THR A 87 -7.26 8.56 0.66
CA THR A 87 -7.31 8.87 -0.76
C THR A 87 -5.93 8.71 -1.37
N GLN A 88 -5.85 7.97 -2.46
CA GLN A 88 -4.63 7.81 -3.27
C GLN A 88 -5.00 7.99 -4.74
N GLY A 89 -4.47 9.05 -5.35
CA GLY A 89 -4.85 9.45 -6.70
C GLY A 89 -6.35 9.73 -6.78
N LYS A 90 -7.06 8.99 -7.65
CA LYS A 90 -8.52 9.11 -7.83
C LYS A 90 -9.32 8.18 -6.92
N SER A 91 -8.66 7.26 -6.22
CA SER A 91 -9.29 6.25 -5.38
C SER A 91 -9.40 6.73 -3.94
N THR A 92 -10.57 6.51 -3.33
CA THR A 92 -10.82 6.79 -1.93
C THR A 92 -11.42 5.56 -1.27
N SER A 93 -10.99 5.25 -0.05
CA SER A 93 -11.54 4.14 0.73
C SER A 93 -11.80 4.55 2.16
N TRP A 94 -12.91 4.06 2.69
CA TRP A 94 -13.21 4.05 4.11
C TRP A 94 -12.87 2.66 4.60
N TYR A 95 -12.02 2.58 5.60
CA TYR A 95 -11.44 1.33 6.05
C TYR A 95 -11.33 1.29 7.57
N VAL A 96 -11.13 0.10 8.10
CA VAL A 96 -10.85 -0.11 9.52
C VAL A 96 -9.62 -0.99 9.68
N ARG A 97 -8.77 -0.68 10.67
CA ARG A 97 -7.58 -1.46 10.99
C ARG A 97 -7.93 -2.64 11.89
N ILE A 98 -7.15 -3.71 11.77
CA ILE A 98 -7.20 -4.86 12.69
C ILE A 98 -6.44 -4.51 13.97
N LYS A 99 -6.96 -4.86 15.15
CA LYS A 99 -6.27 -4.63 16.43
C LYS A 99 -4.99 -5.48 16.55
N GLN A 100 -5.07 -6.75 16.13
CA GLN A 100 -4.00 -7.76 16.21
C GLN A 100 -2.97 -7.65 15.07
N GLN A 101 -2.34 -6.48 14.89
CA GLN A 101 -1.36 -6.28 13.81
C GLN A 101 -0.14 -7.21 13.90
N LYS A 102 0.34 -7.50 15.10
CA LYS A 102 1.54 -8.33 15.31
C LYS A 102 1.27 -9.80 14.99
N GLU A 103 0.14 -10.30 15.44
CA GLU A 103 -0.35 -11.66 15.19
C GLU A 103 -0.58 -11.87 13.70
N MET A 104 -1.17 -10.88 13.01
CA MET A 104 -1.34 -10.95 11.55
C MET A 104 0.01 -10.96 10.81
N LYS A 105 1.01 -10.18 11.24
CA LYS A 105 2.37 -10.26 10.68
C LYS A 105 2.99 -11.63 10.88
N ARG A 106 2.84 -12.21 12.07
CA ARG A 106 3.33 -13.56 12.40
C ARG A 106 2.66 -14.61 11.53
N TYR A 107 1.33 -14.60 11.46
CA TYR A 107 0.57 -15.49 10.60
C TYR A 107 1.00 -15.41 9.13
N VAL A 108 1.13 -14.20 8.57
CA VAL A 108 1.64 -14.01 7.20
C VAL A 108 3.06 -14.54 7.04
N LYS A 109 3.94 -14.35 8.04
CA LYS A 109 5.28 -14.92 8.01
C LYS A 109 5.24 -16.46 8.01
N ASP A 110 4.36 -17.06 8.80
CA ASP A 110 4.25 -18.51 8.93
C ASP A 110 3.74 -19.14 7.62
N ILE A 111 2.79 -18.50 6.93
CA ILE A 111 2.28 -19.00 5.64
C ILE A 111 3.18 -18.69 4.45
N LEU A 112 3.95 -17.59 4.45
CA LEU A 112 4.75 -17.15 3.30
C LEU A 112 6.26 -17.36 3.47
N GLY A 113 6.72 -17.78 4.65
CA GLY A 113 8.14 -17.85 5.04
C GLY A 113 8.81 -16.48 5.27
N ASN A 114 8.18 -15.38 4.85
CA ASN A 114 8.64 -14.00 5.07
C ASN A 114 7.46 -13.03 5.11
N VAL A 115 7.62 -11.87 5.75
CA VAL A 115 6.67 -10.77 5.65
C VAL A 115 7.03 -9.93 4.42
N PRO A 116 6.24 -9.94 3.33
CA PRO A 116 6.62 -9.30 2.06
C PRO A 116 6.77 -7.78 2.18
N ASN A 117 6.11 -7.21 3.19
CA ASN A 117 6.14 -5.80 3.52
C ASN A 117 6.05 -5.66 5.05
N PRO A 118 7.19 -5.45 5.75
CA PRO A 118 7.24 -5.49 7.21
C PRO A 118 6.39 -4.39 7.87
N ASP A 119 6.16 -3.28 7.17
CA ASP A 119 5.34 -2.18 7.68
C ASP A 119 3.92 -2.23 7.10
N ARG A 120 3.44 -3.36 6.57
CA ARG A 120 2.02 -3.49 6.19
C ARG A 120 1.12 -3.28 7.41
N VAL A 121 0.08 -2.46 7.23
CA VAL A 121 -1.08 -2.43 8.12
C VAL A 121 -2.17 -3.32 7.56
N TYR A 122 -2.59 -4.28 8.36
CA TYR A 122 -3.72 -5.11 8.03
C TYR A 122 -5.02 -4.37 8.37
N HIS A 123 -5.89 -4.30 7.37
CA HIS A 123 -7.11 -3.52 7.42
C HIS A 123 -8.14 -4.18 6.50
N VAL A 124 -9.37 -3.71 6.63
CA VAL A 124 -10.48 -4.07 5.74
C VAL A 124 -11.03 -2.77 5.16
N SER A 125 -11.05 -2.67 3.84
CA SER A 125 -11.82 -1.62 3.17
C SER A 125 -13.31 -1.94 3.33
N LEU A 126 -14.06 -1.01 3.90
CA LEU A 126 -15.48 -1.13 4.17
C LEU A 126 -16.31 -0.49 3.06
N ALA A 127 -15.83 0.60 2.48
CA ALA A 127 -16.48 1.30 1.38
C ALA A 127 -15.45 1.98 0.48
N ASN A 128 -15.86 2.30 -0.74
CA ASN A 128 -15.11 3.18 -1.65
C ASN A 128 -16.11 3.97 -2.51
N ARG A 129 -15.65 4.74 -3.49
CA ARG A 129 -16.57 5.58 -4.30
C ARG A 129 -17.40 4.82 -5.34
N THR A 130 -17.12 3.53 -5.57
CA THR A 130 -17.68 2.77 -6.70
C THR A 130 -18.40 1.48 -6.29
N GLY A 131 -18.22 1.02 -5.05
CA GLY A 131 -18.67 -0.30 -4.56
C GLY A 131 -17.85 -1.48 -5.07
N LYS A 132 -16.83 -1.26 -5.92
CA LYS A 132 -16.01 -2.33 -6.51
C LYS A 132 -14.73 -2.54 -5.71
N LYS A 133 -14.48 -3.75 -5.20
CA LYS A 133 -13.28 -4.04 -4.39
C LYS A 133 -11.95 -3.66 -5.03
N GLY A 134 -11.85 -3.71 -6.37
CA GLY A 134 -10.63 -3.36 -7.10
C GLY A 134 -10.26 -1.88 -7.04
N ASP A 135 -11.21 -1.01 -6.70
CA ASP A 135 -11.00 0.44 -6.61
C ASP A 135 -10.62 0.89 -5.19
N SER A 136 -10.54 -0.06 -4.26
CA SER A 136 -10.14 0.20 -2.89
C SER A 136 -8.63 0.43 -2.76
N VAL A 137 -8.26 1.35 -1.87
CA VAL A 137 -6.88 1.67 -1.54
C VAL A 137 -6.35 0.64 -0.56
N ALA A 138 -5.24 -0.01 -0.91
CA ALA A 138 -4.51 -0.88 0.00
C ALA A 138 -3.63 -0.05 0.93
N LEU A 139 -3.86 -0.15 2.24
CA LEU A 139 -2.97 0.41 3.26
C LEU A 139 -1.71 -0.43 3.44
N VAL A 140 -0.59 0.27 3.47
CA VAL A 140 0.68 -0.18 4.02
C VAL A 140 1.12 0.94 4.96
N GLU A 141 1.63 0.65 6.15
CA GLU A 141 2.30 1.63 7.04
C GLU A 141 3.73 1.93 6.54
N PHE A 142 3.97 1.78 5.25
CA PHE A 142 4.80 2.74 4.54
C PHE A 142 3.79 3.67 3.91
N PHE A 143 3.74 4.89 4.43
CA PHE A 143 3.01 6.03 3.87
C PHE A 143 2.95 6.00 2.33
N THR A 144 2.12 6.87 1.78
CA THR A 144 2.28 7.53 0.47
C THR A 144 3.71 8.04 0.10
N ILE A 145 4.77 7.56 0.75
CA ILE A 145 6.17 7.58 0.38
C ILE A 145 6.34 7.00 -1.03
N GLY A 146 6.54 7.91 -1.97
CA GLY A 146 6.75 7.65 -3.39
C GLY A 146 5.59 8.05 -4.30
N VAL A 147 4.50 8.65 -3.80
CA VAL A 147 3.38 9.12 -4.66
C VAL A 147 3.01 10.58 -4.37
N SER A 148 3.09 11.02 -3.12
CA SER A 148 2.78 12.42 -2.75
C SER A 148 3.58 12.87 -1.53
N LYS A 149 3.91 14.17 -1.48
CA LYS A 149 4.66 14.79 -0.38
C LYS A 149 4.06 14.38 0.98
N PRO A 150 4.85 13.76 1.89
CA PRO A 150 4.35 13.34 3.19
C PRO A 150 3.98 14.57 4.05
N PRO A 151 3.04 14.43 4.99
CA PRO A 151 2.76 15.46 5.98
C PRO A 151 3.99 15.69 6.89
N MET A 152 4.18 16.94 7.33
CA MET A 152 5.31 17.29 8.20
C MET A 152 5.26 16.57 9.55
N SER A 153 4.05 16.26 10.05
CA SER A 153 3.85 15.44 11.26
C SER A 153 4.44 14.05 11.15
N ASP A 154 4.50 13.46 9.96
CA ASP A 154 4.95 12.08 9.80
C ASP A 154 6.46 12.00 9.65
N VAL A 155 7.04 12.98 8.95
CA VAL A 155 8.49 13.20 8.98
C VAL A 155 8.95 13.47 10.42
N GLN A 156 8.17 14.23 11.20
CA GLN A 156 8.43 14.49 12.62
C GLN A 156 8.35 13.21 13.48
N LYS A 157 7.29 12.40 13.33
CA LYS A 157 7.18 11.11 14.04
C LYS A 157 8.35 10.18 13.75
N TYR A 158 8.80 10.11 12.49
CA TYR A 158 9.95 9.30 12.13
C TYR A 158 11.24 9.85 12.75
N LEU A 159 11.46 11.17 12.71
CA LEU A 159 12.57 11.81 13.43
C LEU A 159 12.53 11.46 14.93
N ASP A 160 11.36 11.48 15.56
CA ASP A 160 11.20 11.12 16.96
C ASP A 160 11.50 9.65 17.25
N SER A 161 11.10 8.75 16.35
CA SER A 161 11.38 7.31 16.43
C SER A 161 12.87 6.97 16.36
N LEU A 162 13.71 7.85 15.83
CA LEU A 162 15.16 7.65 15.82
C LEU A 162 15.76 7.67 17.23
N GLY A 163 15.02 8.14 18.25
CA GLY A 163 15.40 7.98 19.66
C GLY A 163 16.81 8.48 19.96
N SER A 164 17.65 7.61 20.53
CA SER A 164 19.05 7.89 20.87
C SER A 164 19.95 8.09 19.65
N ALA A 165 19.59 7.56 18.47
CA ALA A 165 20.38 7.74 17.25
C ALA A 165 20.50 9.22 16.85
N ARG A 166 19.54 10.08 17.26
CA ARG A 166 19.61 11.54 17.07
C ARG A 166 20.80 12.21 17.76
N ARG A 167 21.33 11.57 18.81
CA ARG A 167 22.46 12.09 19.60
C ARG A 167 23.82 11.60 19.10
N ILE A 168 23.81 10.55 18.29
CA ILE A 168 25.01 9.83 17.85
C ILE A 168 25.33 10.16 16.39
N LEU A 169 24.29 10.32 15.57
CA LEU A 169 24.43 10.62 14.14
C LEU A 169 24.61 12.12 13.91
N SER A 170 25.35 12.46 12.86
CA SER A 170 25.39 13.83 12.37
C SER A 170 24.02 14.25 11.83
N ILE A 171 23.74 15.55 11.82
CA ILE A 171 22.51 16.09 11.19
C ILE A 171 22.40 15.64 9.73
N SER A 172 23.52 15.57 9.00
CA SER A 172 23.53 15.12 7.60
C SER A 172 23.11 13.66 7.47
N ASP A 173 23.56 12.78 8.37
CA ASP A 173 23.20 11.35 8.32
C ASP A 173 21.74 11.12 8.73
N ILE A 174 21.24 11.91 9.70
CA ILE A 174 19.82 11.92 10.05
C ILE A 174 19.01 12.35 8.83
N ILE A 175 19.38 13.45 8.17
CA ILE A 175 18.71 13.93 6.96
C ILE A 175 18.70 12.85 5.87
N LYS A 176 19.86 12.27 5.53
CA LYS A 176 19.97 11.22 4.51
C LYS A 176 19.11 10.01 4.85
N LYS A 177 19.08 9.60 6.12
CA LYS A 177 18.27 8.46 6.58
C LYS A 177 16.78 8.75 6.42
N ILE A 178 16.35 9.96 6.75
CA ILE A 178 14.95 10.39 6.60
C ILE A 178 14.58 10.53 5.13
N GLU A 179 15.40 11.19 4.31
CA GLU A 179 15.17 11.31 2.86
C GLU A 179 15.16 9.95 2.16
N TYR A 180 16.05 9.03 2.55
CA TYR A 180 16.06 7.66 2.07
C TYR A 180 14.81 6.88 2.50
N TYR A 181 14.34 7.10 3.73
CA TYR A 181 13.13 6.48 4.24
C TYR A 181 11.89 6.99 3.49
N PHE A 182 11.75 8.31 3.32
CA PHE A 182 10.59 8.93 2.70
C PHE A 182 10.61 8.92 1.16
N LYS A 183 11.77 8.79 0.51
CA LYS A 183 12.02 8.65 -0.96
C LYS A 183 11.45 9.73 -1.90
N ASN A 184 10.44 10.48 -1.46
CA ASN A 184 9.74 11.51 -2.19
C ASN A 184 9.81 12.86 -1.48
N ILE A 185 10.83 13.04 -0.63
CA ILE A 185 11.20 14.33 -0.10
C ILE A 185 12.65 14.60 -0.38
N LYS A 186 12.97 15.88 -0.57
CA LYS A 186 14.33 16.37 -0.69
C LYS A 186 14.46 17.68 0.07
N ASN A 187 15.70 18.14 0.22
CA ASN A 187 16.02 19.39 0.87
C ASN A 187 15.45 19.46 2.29
N LEU A 188 15.47 18.33 3.01
CA LEU A 188 14.96 18.26 4.37
C LEU A 188 15.80 19.15 5.30
N LYS A 189 15.11 20.06 6.00
CA LYS A 189 15.66 20.91 7.05
C LYS A 189 15.12 20.45 8.40
N ILE A 190 16.02 20.16 9.32
CA ILE A 190 15.73 19.94 10.73
C ILE A 190 16.44 21.03 11.56
N ASP A 191 15.97 21.25 12.78
CA ASP A 191 16.61 22.19 13.69
C ASP A 191 17.99 21.70 14.15
N ARG A 192 18.78 22.60 14.76
CA ARG A 192 20.14 22.28 15.21
C ARG A 192 20.20 21.17 16.27
N SER A 193 19.09 20.90 16.96
CA SER A 193 19.02 19.84 17.97
C SER A 193 18.50 18.50 17.44
N ALA A 194 18.19 18.41 16.15
CA ALA A 194 17.56 17.25 15.51
C ALA A 194 16.27 16.79 16.22
N ARG A 195 15.52 17.73 16.81
CA ARG A 195 14.24 17.47 17.51
C ARG A 195 13.04 17.91 16.70
N LYS A 196 13.22 18.81 15.73
CA LYS A 196 12.11 19.40 14.98
C LYS A 196 12.41 19.43 13.49
N VAL A 197 11.44 18.95 12.70
CA VAL A 197 11.40 19.16 11.26
C VAL A 197 10.98 20.61 10.99
N VAL A 198 11.79 21.33 10.22
CA VAL A 198 11.57 22.75 9.87
C VAL A 198 10.86 22.86 8.54
N SER A 199 11.37 22.18 7.51
CA SER A 199 10.78 22.15 6.17
C SER A 199 11.37 21.04 5.32
N PHE A 200 10.71 20.74 4.20
CA PHE A 200 11.21 19.88 3.13
C PHE A 200 10.38 20.12 1.86
N GLU A 201 10.94 19.74 0.73
CA GLU A 201 10.27 19.75 -0.56
C GLU A 201 9.71 18.36 -0.88
N GLY A 202 8.58 18.31 -1.59
CA GLY A 202 8.12 17.08 -2.20
C GLY A 202 8.88 16.81 -3.48
N LEU A 203 9.30 15.58 -3.71
CA LEU A 203 9.67 15.07 -5.02
C LEU A 203 8.38 14.62 -5.69
N GLU A 204 7.94 15.34 -6.72
CA GLU A 204 6.96 14.79 -7.65
C GLU A 204 7.63 13.65 -8.41
N THR A 205 7.32 12.42 -7.99
CA THR A 205 7.69 11.25 -8.77
C THR A 205 6.73 11.20 -9.96
N GLU A 206 7.16 11.68 -11.12
CA GLU A 206 6.41 11.51 -12.36
C GLU A 206 6.01 10.04 -12.49
N VAL A 207 4.71 9.80 -12.69
CA VAL A 207 4.19 8.45 -12.88
C VAL A 207 4.42 8.08 -14.34
N ALA A 208 5.00 6.90 -14.57
CA ALA A 208 5.15 6.38 -15.92
C ALA A 208 3.76 6.21 -16.56
N PRO A 209 3.58 6.57 -17.84
CA PRO A 209 2.32 6.29 -18.53
C PRO A 209 2.08 4.78 -18.57
N PRO A 210 0.80 4.33 -18.56
CA PRO A 210 0.46 2.91 -18.48
C PRO A 210 1.19 2.08 -19.53
N GLY A 211 1.88 1.03 -19.09
CA GLY A 211 2.59 0.08 -19.96
C GLY A 211 4.00 0.54 -20.40
N LYS A 212 4.48 1.70 -19.93
CA LYS A 212 5.82 2.23 -20.25
C LYS A 212 6.82 2.13 -19.09
N GLU A 213 6.47 1.45 -17.99
CA GLU A 213 7.30 1.34 -16.78
C GLU A 213 8.66 0.66 -17.05
N LYS A 214 8.67 -0.39 -17.89
CA LYS A 214 9.90 -1.08 -18.32
C LYS A 214 10.80 -0.17 -19.16
N MET A 215 10.18 0.66 -20.01
CA MET A 215 10.88 1.62 -20.85
C MET A 215 11.54 2.71 -19.99
N ILE A 216 10.81 3.25 -19.01
CA ILE A 216 11.36 4.23 -18.06
C ILE A 216 12.55 3.65 -17.31
N LYS A 217 12.45 2.40 -16.83
CA LYS A 217 13.57 1.74 -16.15
C LYS A 217 14.80 1.58 -17.06
N LYS A 218 14.61 1.28 -18.35
CA LYS A 218 15.69 1.20 -19.34
C LYS A 218 16.29 2.58 -19.64
N LEU A 219 15.45 3.60 -19.78
CA LEU A 219 15.88 4.97 -20.05
C LEU A 219 16.61 5.59 -18.86
N LYS A 220 16.19 5.34 -17.61
CA LYS A 220 16.92 5.78 -16.41
C LYS A 220 18.34 5.21 -16.31
N LYS A 221 18.57 3.99 -16.81
CA LYS A 221 19.94 3.44 -16.93
C LYS A 221 20.81 4.21 -17.93
N LYS A 222 20.19 4.86 -18.93
CA LYS A 222 20.89 5.60 -19.99
C LYS A 222 21.04 7.09 -19.67
N PHE A 223 20.04 7.70 -19.04
CA PHE A 223 19.97 9.15 -18.79
C PHE A 223 20.28 9.53 -17.33
N GLY A 224 20.43 8.55 -16.44
CA GLY A 224 20.62 8.77 -15.00
C GLY A 224 19.34 8.50 -14.21
N ALA A 225 19.50 7.98 -12.98
CA ALA A 225 18.38 7.60 -12.12
C ALA A 225 17.46 8.78 -11.75
N ASP A 226 18.06 9.97 -11.69
CA ASP A 226 17.43 11.24 -11.29
C ASP A 226 16.99 12.09 -12.48
N SER A 227 17.16 11.60 -13.72
CA SER A 227 16.72 12.30 -14.92
C SER A 227 15.20 12.21 -15.09
N ASP A 228 14.59 13.33 -15.46
CA ASP A 228 13.18 13.51 -15.84
C ASP A 228 12.92 13.16 -17.31
N VAL A 229 13.96 13.18 -18.15
CA VAL A 229 13.94 12.85 -19.58
C VAL A 229 13.25 11.51 -19.89
N PRO A 230 13.49 10.40 -19.14
CA PRO A 230 12.79 9.13 -19.33
C PRO A 230 11.26 9.22 -19.31
N PHE A 231 10.69 10.07 -18.45
CA PHE A 231 9.24 10.23 -18.30
C PHE A 231 8.66 11.07 -19.42
N LYS A 232 9.32 12.18 -19.79
CA LYS A 232 8.94 13.02 -20.94
C LYS A 232 8.88 12.22 -22.24
N ILE A 233 9.88 11.37 -22.49
CA ILE A 233 9.91 10.48 -23.66
C ILE A 233 8.74 9.49 -23.62
N ALA A 234 8.49 8.88 -22.45
CA ALA A 234 7.42 7.90 -22.31
C ALA A 234 6.01 8.52 -22.53
N TRP A 235 5.75 9.72 -21.99
CA TRP A 235 4.49 10.43 -22.17
C TRP A 235 4.30 10.94 -23.60
N SER A 236 5.36 11.44 -24.24
CA SER A 236 5.32 11.83 -25.65
C SER A 236 4.95 10.63 -26.55
N GLN A 237 5.51 9.45 -26.30
CA GLN A 237 5.15 8.24 -27.05
C GLN A 237 3.75 7.73 -26.73
N HIS A 238 3.29 7.82 -25.47
CA HIS A 238 1.94 7.40 -25.10
C HIS A 238 0.87 8.28 -25.77
N ASN A 239 1.12 9.59 -25.85
CA ASN A 239 0.18 10.54 -26.45
C ASN A 239 0.18 10.52 -27.97
N LYS A 240 1.28 10.10 -28.62
CA LYS A 240 1.36 9.88 -30.08
C LYS A 240 0.67 8.60 -30.56
N GLY A 241 0.35 7.68 -29.65
CA GLY A 241 -0.36 6.43 -29.93
C GLY A 241 -1.86 6.49 -29.68
N LYS A 242 -2.38 7.68 -29.38
CA LYS A 242 -3.80 8.03 -29.38
C LYS A 242 -4.08 8.94 -30.58
#